data_AF-A0A3B9MS18-F1
#
_entry.id   AF-A0A3B9MS18-F1
#
_cell.length_a   1.000
_cell.length_b   1.000
_cell.length_c   1.000
_cell.angle_alpha   90.00
_cell.angle_beta   90.00
_cell.angle_gamma   90.00
#
_symmetry.space_group_name_H-M   'P 1'
#
loop_
_entity.id
_entity.type
_entity.pdbx_description
1 polymer ?
#
loop_
_entity_poly.entity_id
_entity_poly.type
_entity_poly.pdbx_seq_one_letter_code
_entity_poly.pdbx_strand_id
1 'polypeptide(L)'
;MLHGADGQNTNKMTWDQFIKFQRWEEFPERSDNPPMTVDFMFWKDGQKFYCTGEDHGFVIVDADWNRLAYDKNFLKLLETPIWGGRSFKDSIDDLLFAD
;
A
#
# COMPACT_ATOMS: atom_id res chain seq x y z
N MET A 1 3.74 12.12 -17.64
CA MET A 1 4.34 11.61 -16.40
C MET A 1 3.55 12.21 -15.24
N LEU A 2 3.11 11.38 -14.31
CA LEU A 2 2.51 11.84 -13.07
C LEU A 2 3.66 12.08 -12.09
N HIS A 3 3.61 13.15 -11.31
CA HIS A 3 4.63 13.46 -10.34
C HIS A 3 4.05 13.37 -8.93
N GLY A 4 4.80 12.76 -8.01
CA GLY A 4 4.54 12.86 -6.58
C GLY A 4 4.70 14.31 -6.12
N ALA A 5 4.18 14.63 -4.93
CA ALA A 5 4.28 15.99 -4.39
C ALA A 5 5.74 16.46 -4.14
N ASP A 6 6.70 15.52 -4.11
CA ASP A 6 8.13 15.76 -4.03
C ASP A 6 8.85 15.77 -5.40
N GLY A 7 8.10 15.71 -6.50
CA GLY A 7 8.62 15.73 -7.87
C GLY A 7 9.08 14.38 -8.42
N GLN A 8 8.97 13.29 -7.64
CA GLN A 8 9.31 11.95 -8.12
C GLN A 8 8.39 11.52 -9.27
N ASN A 9 8.93 10.75 -10.22
CA ASN A 9 8.10 10.10 -11.22
C ASN A 9 7.21 9.06 -10.53
N THR A 10 5.95 9.07 -10.92
CA THR A 10 4.96 8.16 -10.36
C THR A 10 4.11 7.53 -11.44
N ASN A 11 3.58 6.36 -11.11
CA ASN A 11 2.63 5.62 -11.92
C ASN A 11 1.38 5.26 -11.10
N LYS A 12 0.31 4.92 -11.83
CA LYS A 12 -0.91 4.35 -11.26
C LYS A 12 -0.91 2.85 -11.44
N MET A 13 -1.52 2.14 -10.50
CA MET A 13 -1.71 0.70 -10.57
C MET A 13 -3.16 0.36 -10.21
N THR A 14 -3.76 -0.58 -10.93
CA THR A 14 -5.00 -1.23 -10.49
C THR A 14 -4.70 -2.26 -9.38
N TRP A 15 -5.73 -2.77 -8.73
CA TRP A 15 -5.58 -3.86 -7.75
C TRP A 15 -4.87 -5.09 -8.33
N ASP A 16 -5.25 -5.52 -9.54
CA ASP A 16 -4.61 -6.67 -10.19
C ASP A 16 -3.13 -6.41 -10.52
N GLN A 17 -2.78 -5.18 -10.88
CA GLN A 17 -1.38 -4.81 -11.10
C GLN A 17 -0.60 -4.78 -9.78
N PHE A 18 -1.22 -4.32 -8.69
CA PHE A 18 -0.62 -4.35 -7.36
C PHE A 18 -0.39 -5.77 -6.85
N ILE A 19 -1.34 -6.69 -7.07
CA ILE A 19 -1.17 -8.12 -6.76
C ILE A 19 0.07 -8.67 -7.45
N LYS A 20 0.26 -8.37 -8.75
CA LYS A 20 1.44 -8.78 -9.52
C LYS A 20 2.72 -8.11 -9.04
N PHE A 21 2.65 -6.83 -8.66
CA PHE A 21 3.78 -6.10 -8.08
C PHE A 21 4.25 -6.78 -6.78
N GLN A 22 3.31 -7.22 -5.95
CA GLN A 22 3.58 -7.99 -4.73
C GLN A 22 3.83 -9.48 -4.99
N ARG A 23 3.78 -9.96 -6.25
CA ARG A 23 4.04 -11.35 -6.65
C ARG A 23 3.19 -12.37 -5.89
N TRP A 24 1.95 -12.04 -5.56
CA TRP A 24 1.08 -12.92 -4.77
C TRP A 24 0.75 -14.23 -5.50
N GLU A 25 0.87 -14.26 -6.83
CA GLU A 25 0.74 -15.46 -7.64
C GLU A 25 1.80 -16.54 -7.31
N GLU A 26 2.93 -16.16 -6.69
CA GLU A 26 3.97 -17.10 -6.24
C GLU A 26 3.58 -17.82 -4.93
N PHE A 27 2.52 -17.36 -4.23
CA PHE A 27 2.07 -17.87 -2.93
C PHE A 27 0.57 -18.20 -2.91
N PRO A 28 0.07 -19.07 -3.82
CA PRO A 28 -1.35 -19.37 -3.92
C PRO A 28 -1.94 -20.00 -2.65
N GLU A 29 -1.13 -20.69 -1.85
CA GLU A 29 -1.50 -21.28 -0.57
C GLU A 29 -1.79 -20.24 0.53
N ARG A 30 -1.43 -18.99 0.29
CA ARG A 30 -1.60 -17.87 1.23
C ARG A 30 -2.62 -16.83 0.74
N SER A 31 -3.60 -17.23 -0.07
CA SER A 31 -4.58 -16.31 -0.65
C SER A 31 -5.37 -15.45 0.36
N ASP A 32 -5.52 -15.90 1.60
CA ASP A 32 -6.18 -15.19 2.70
C ASP A 32 -5.23 -14.38 3.60
N ASN A 33 -3.93 -14.60 3.49
CA ASN A 33 -2.87 -13.87 4.18
C ASN A 33 -1.58 -13.82 3.34
N PRO A 34 -1.64 -13.16 2.17
CA PRO A 34 -0.52 -13.12 1.26
C PRO A 34 0.65 -12.35 1.90
N PRO A 35 1.90 -12.68 1.58
CA PRO A 35 3.04 -11.94 2.09
C PRO A 35 3.09 -10.53 1.52
N MET A 36 3.65 -9.60 2.29
CA MET A 36 4.24 -8.40 1.72
C MET A 36 5.63 -8.77 1.21
N THR A 37 5.85 -8.70 -0.11
CA THR A 37 7.13 -9.06 -0.73
C THR A 37 7.99 -7.84 -1.01
N VAL A 38 7.38 -6.67 -1.09
CA VAL A 38 8.04 -5.38 -1.36
C VAL A 38 7.43 -4.30 -0.47
N ASP A 39 8.29 -3.58 0.26
CA ASP A 39 7.94 -2.32 0.92
C ASP A 39 7.73 -1.23 -0.15
N PHE A 40 6.74 -0.35 0.04
CA PHE A 40 6.42 0.65 -0.96
C PHE A 40 6.00 1.98 -0.36
N MET A 41 6.21 3.02 -1.15
CA MET A 41 5.71 4.37 -0.88
C MET A 41 4.64 4.74 -1.91
N PHE A 42 3.69 5.55 -1.49
CA PHE A 42 2.63 6.03 -2.37
C PHE A 42 2.15 7.42 -1.94
N TRP A 43 1.44 8.10 -2.84
CA TRP A 43 0.80 9.38 -2.58
C TRP A 43 -0.71 9.27 -2.71
N LYS A 44 -1.40 9.94 -1.80
CA LYS A 44 -2.85 10.16 -1.84
C LYS A 44 -3.11 11.63 -1.52
N ASP A 45 -3.92 12.29 -2.34
CA ASP A 45 -4.30 13.70 -2.16
C ASP A 45 -3.09 14.65 -1.93
N GLY A 46 -1.96 14.35 -2.60
CA GLY A 46 -0.71 15.12 -2.47
C GLY A 46 0.12 14.82 -1.21
N GLN A 47 -0.34 13.94 -0.32
CA GLN A 47 0.40 13.50 0.86
C GLN A 47 1.11 12.18 0.60
N LYS A 48 2.32 12.02 1.15
CA LYS A 48 3.15 10.83 1.03
C LYS A 48 2.90 9.86 2.20
N PHE A 49 2.89 8.58 1.88
CA PHE A 49 2.69 7.49 2.83
C PHE A 49 3.66 6.34 2.53
N TYR A 50 3.87 5.48 3.52
CA TYR A 50 4.68 4.28 3.40
C TYR A 50 3.89 3.06 3.90
N CYS A 51 4.12 1.92 3.26
CA CYS A 51 3.67 0.62 3.73
C CYS A 51 4.90 -0.29 3.88
N THR A 52 5.12 -0.77 5.10
CA THR A 52 6.33 -1.53 5.47
C THR A 52 6.01 -2.54 6.58
N GLY A 53 7.00 -3.38 6.90
CA GLY A 53 6.94 -4.32 8.00
C GLY A 53 7.23 -3.62 9.32
N GLU A 54 6.47 -3.98 10.35
CA GLU A 54 6.68 -3.49 11.71
C GLU A 54 6.29 -4.58 12.69
N ASP A 55 7.20 -4.94 13.60
CA ASP A 55 7.00 -5.89 14.71
C ASP A 55 5.94 -6.98 14.47
N HIS A 56 6.36 -8.13 13.94
CA HIS A 56 5.49 -9.28 13.67
C HIS A 56 4.25 -8.99 12.79
N GLY A 57 4.20 -7.84 12.12
CA GLY A 57 3.09 -7.43 11.25
C GLY A 57 3.50 -6.37 10.23
N PHE A 58 2.51 -5.61 9.79
CA PHE A 58 2.59 -4.65 8.69
C PHE A 58 1.91 -3.35 9.10
N VAL A 59 2.41 -2.22 8.59
CA VAL A 59 1.93 -0.89 8.97
C VAL A 59 1.83 0.02 7.75
N ILE A 60 0.83 0.88 7.75
CA ILE A 60 0.78 2.08 6.90
C ILE A 60 1.03 3.30 7.79
N VAL A 61 1.99 4.13 7.38
CA VAL A 61 2.39 5.36 8.09
C VAL A 61 2.36 6.57 7.16
N ASP A 62 2.22 7.76 7.74
CA ASP A 62 2.43 9.01 7.03
C ASP A 62 3.92 9.40 6.93
N ALA A 63 4.20 10.55 6.31
CA ALA A 63 5.56 11.06 6.13
C ALA A 63 6.31 11.36 7.44
N ASP A 64 5.59 11.55 8.54
CA ASP A 64 6.13 11.83 9.87
C ASP A 64 6.21 10.56 10.73
N TRP A 65 6.01 9.38 10.13
CA TRP A 65 6.00 8.06 10.78
C TRP A 65 4.86 7.85 11.78
N ASN A 66 3.77 8.62 11.69
CA ASN A 66 2.57 8.33 12.47
C ASN A 66 1.86 7.13 11.87
N ARG A 67 1.51 6.16 12.72
CA ARG A 67 0.76 4.96 12.30
C ARG A 67 -0.68 5.30 11.96
N LEU A 68 -1.10 4.90 10.76
CA LEU A 68 -2.47 5.04 10.29
C LEU A 68 -3.24 3.72 10.39
N ALA A 69 -2.58 2.60 10.13
CA ALA A 69 -3.12 1.26 10.28
C ALA A 69 -2.01 0.24 10.56
N TYR A 70 -2.36 -0.82 11.29
CA TYR A 70 -1.48 -1.96 11.58
C TYR A 70 -2.29 -3.26 11.55
N ASP A 71 -1.76 -4.31 10.93
CA ASP A 71 -2.30 -5.66 11.04
C ASP A 71 -1.17 -6.70 10.84
N LYS A 72 -1.33 -7.90 11.41
CA LYS A 72 -0.42 -9.03 11.19
C LYS A 72 -0.70 -9.76 9.88
N ASN A 73 -1.87 -9.53 9.29
CA ASN A 73 -2.27 -10.03 7.99
C ASN A 73 -2.25 -8.87 7.00
N PHE A 74 -1.44 -9.01 5.95
CA PHE A 74 -1.19 -7.91 5.02
C PHE A 74 -2.44 -7.54 4.22
N LEU A 75 -3.23 -8.51 3.78
CA LEU A 75 -4.49 -8.23 3.09
C LEU A 75 -5.48 -7.47 3.99
N LYS A 76 -5.58 -7.86 5.27
CA LYS A 76 -6.43 -7.15 6.24
C LYS A 76 -5.97 -5.72 6.49
N LEU A 77 -4.66 -5.47 6.54
CA LEU A 77 -4.13 -4.11 6.60
C LEU A 77 -4.62 -3.28 5.40
N LEU A 78 -4.50 -3.82 4.19
CA LEU A 78 -4.89 -3.12 2.96
C LEU A 78 -6.41 -2.90 2.84
N GLU A 79 -7.21 -3.72 3.53
CA GLU A 79 -8.67 -3.61 3.64
C GLU A 79 -9.14 -2.78 4.85
N THR A 80 -8.21 -2.39 5.73
CA THR A 80 -8.54 -1.56 6.89
C THR A 80 -8.90 -0.14 6.45
N PRO A 81 -10.04 0.42 6.88
CA PRO A 81 -10.41 1.80 6.57
C PRO A 81 -9.45 2.82 7.20
N ILE A 82 -8.89 3.72 6.38
CA ILE A 82 -7.94 4.76 6.82
C ILE A 82 -8.48 6.16 6.50
N TRP A 83 -8.98 6.38 5.29
CA TRP A 83 -9.36 7.72 4.81
C TRP A 83 -10.87 7.85 4.67
N GLY A 84 -11.51 8.39 5.69
CA GLY A 84 -12.96 8.64 5.66
C GLY A 84 -13.80 7.38 5.42
N GLY A 85 -13.34 6.24 5.92
CA GLY A 85 -13.99 4.94 5.74
C GLY A 85 -13.52 4.13 4.52
N ARG A 86 -12.66 4.68 3.65
CA ARG A 86 -12.04 3.94 2.54
C ARG A 86 -10.70 3.34 2.97
N SER A 87 -10.45 2.11 2.54
CA SER A 87 -9.18 1.41 2.73
C SER A 87 -8.15 1.74 1.64
N PHE A 88 -6.94 1.18 1.75
CA PHE A 88 -5.96 1.21 0.66
C PHE A 88 -6.54 0.56 -0.60
N LYS A 89 -7.10 -0.64 -0.46
CA LYS A 89 -7.67 -1.40 -1.58
C LYS A 89 -8.79 -0.64 -2.28
N ASP A 90 -9.68 0.02 -1.52
CA ASP A 90 -10.76 0.83 -2.08
C ASP A 90 -10.26 2.09 -2.79
N SER A 91 -9.06 2.56 -2.44
CA SER A 91 -8.50 3.83 -2.92
C SER A 91 -7.45 3.65 -4.01
N ILE A 92 -7.10 2.42 -4.40
CA ILE A 92 -5.90 2.15 -5.18
C ILE A 92 -5.81 2.91 -6.51
N ASP A 93 -6.93 3.08 -7.20
CA ASP A 93 -7.00 3.80 -8.48
C ASP A 93 -6.73 5.32 -8.32
N ASP A 94 -6.88 5.84 -7.10
CA ASP A 94 -6.61 7.22 -6.72
C ASP A 94 -5.14 7.41 -6.26
N LEU A 95 -4.39 6.33 -6.02
CA LEU A 95 -3.02 6.37 -5.50
C LEU A 95 -1.99 6.55 -6.62
N LEU A 96 -0.89 7.21 -6.27
CA LEU A 96 0.31 7.31 -7.10
C LEU A 96 1.44 6.53 -6.43
N PHE A 97 2.14 5.69 -7.17
CA PHE A 97 3.25 4.88 -6.70
C PHE A 97 4.56 5.39 -7.28
N ALA A 98 5.65 5.33 -6.51
CA ALA A 98 6.98 5.65 -7.05
C ALA A 98 7.39 4.63 -8.12
N ASP A 99 8.06 5.12 -9.16
CA ASP A 99 8.64 4.29 -10.24
C ASP A 99 9.91 3.54 -9.82
#